data_AF-A0AAJ6HEH6-F1
#
_entry.id   AF-A0AAJ6HEH6-F1
#
_cell.length_a   1.000
_cell.length_b   1.000
_cell.length_c   1.000
_cell.angle_alpha   90.00
_cell.angle_beta   90.00
_cell.angle_gamma   90.00
#
_symmetry.space_group_name_H-M   'P 1'
#
loop_
_entity.id
_entity.type
_entity.pdbx_description
1 polymer ?
#
loop_
_entity_poly.entity_id
_entity_poly.type
_entity_poly.pdbx_seq_one_letter_code
_entity_poly.pdbx_strand_id
1 'polypeptide(L)'
;MTQTSKTDWERLANMNDKEIDTSDIPELDAEFFRRAELRVPVKQAVTIRLDADVLEWFKGQGTGYQTRINQLLRQYMQAHQG
;
A
#
# COMPACT_ATOMS: atom_id res chain seq x y z
N MET A 1 -1.97 -20.49 12.12
CA MET A 1 -3.30 -21.01 11.72
C MET A 1 -3.73 -20.22 10.49
N THR A 2 -3.78 -20.82 9.31
CA THR A 2 -4.26 -20.14 8.10
C THR A 2 -5.77 -20.01 8.20
N GLN A 3 -6.26 -18.79 8.36
CA GLN A 3 -7.68 -18.51 8.44
C GLN A 3 -8.26 -18.68 7.03
N THR A 4 -8.89 -19.82 6.75
CA THR A 4 -9.52 -20.06 5.46
C THR A 4 -10.67 -19.09 5.31
N SER A 5 -10.66 -18.29 4.24
CA SER A 5 -11.73 -17.35 3.95
C SER A 5 -13.08 -18.08 3.88
N LYS A 6 -14.12 -17.50 4.47
CA LYS A 6 -15.51 -17.98 4.37
C LYS A 6 -16.19 -17.53 3.08
N THR A 7 -15.45 -16.86 2.19
CA THR A 7 -15.95 -16.37 0.90
C THR A 7 -16.23 -17.52 -0.05
N ASP A 8 -17.40 -17.47 -0.67
CA ASP A 8 -17.79 -18.36 -1.77
C ASP A 8 -17.15 -17.87 -3.08
N TRP A 9 -15.98 -18.41 -3.40
CA TRP A 9 -15.18 -17.97 -4.54
C TRP A 9 -15.75 -18.42 -5.89
N GLU A 10 -16.40 -19.59 -5.94
CA GLU A 10 -17.01 -20.10 -7.17
C GLU A 10 -18.22 -19.26 -7.58
N ARG A 11 -19.02 -18.78 -6.61
CA ARG A 11 -20.08 -17.81 -6.88
C ARG A 11 -19.52 -16.52 -7.48
N LEU A 12 -18.50 -15.92 -6.85
CA LEU A 12 -17.92 -14.67 -7.33
C LEU A 12 -17.27 -14.81 -8.71
N ALA A 13 -16.63 -15.94 -9.00
CA ALA A 13 -16.00 -16.20 -10.29
C ALA A 13 -16.99 -16.29 -11.46
N ASN A 14 -18.25 -16.66 -11.19
CA ASN A 14 -19.31 -16.79 -12.20
C ASN A 14 -20.32 -15.63 -12.19
N MET A 15 -20.15 -14.65 -11.30
CA MET A 15 -21.04 -13.50 -11.17
C MET A 15 -20.79 -12.49 -12.29
N ASN A 16 -21.85 -11.94 -12.89
CA ASN A 16 -21.70 -10.89 -13.88
C ASN A 16 -21.52 -9.52 -13.21
N ASP A 17 -20.78 -8.61 -13.85
CA ASP A 17 -20.52 -7.25 -13.33
C ASP A 17 -21.80 -6.48 -12.96
N LYS A 18 -22.90 -6.70 -13.69
CA LYS A 18 -24.20 -6.04 -13.44
C LYS A 18 -24.87 -6.46 -12.13
N GLU A 19 -24.46 -7.59 -11.57
CA GLU A 19 -25.00 -8.14 -10.32
C GLU A 19 -24.22 -7.60 -9.11
N ILE A 20 -23.09 -6.92 -9.32
CA ILE A 20 -22.27 -6.32 -8.28
C ILE A 20 -22.99 -5.08 -7.75
N ASP A 21 -23.31 -5.09 -6.46
CA ASP A 21 -23.85 -3.91 -5.77
C ASP A 21 -22.72 -2.92 -5.50
N THR A 22 -22.79 -1.75 -6.12
CA THR A 22 -21.86 -0.63 -5.93
C THR A 22 -22.54 0.58 -5.27
N SER A 23 -23.69 0.39 -4.63
CA SER A 23 -24.48 1.48 -4.04
C SER A 23 -23.71 2.27 -2.97
N ASP A 24 -22.73 1.64 -2.33
CA ASP A 24 -21.85 2.25 -1.33
C ASP A 24 -20.64 2.99 -1.94
N ILE A 25 -20.31 2.73 -3.20
CA ILE A 25 -19.16 3.31 -3.91
C ILE A 25 -19.64 3.86 -5.26
N PRO A 26 -20.30 5.04 -5.27
CA PRO A 26 -20.77 5.65 -6.51
C PRO A 26 -19.58 5.98 -7.44
N GLU A 27 -19.85 5.98 -8.75
CA GLU A 27 -18.84 6.35 -9.75
C GLU A 27 -18.35 7.79 -9.54
N LEU A 28 -17.04 7.98 -9.65
CA LEU A 28 -16.40 9.29 -9.52
C LEU A 28 -16.58 10.07 -10.82
N ASP A 29 -17.17 11.27 -10.74
CA ASP A 29 -17.48 12.10 -11.89
C ASP A 29 -16.34 13.08 -12.26
N ALA A 30 -16.51 13.80 -13.37
CA ALA A 30 -15.52 14.77 -13.81
C ALA A 30 -15.32 15.92 -12.79
N GLU A 31 -16.36 16.32 -12.05
CA GLU A 31 -16.25 17.35 -11.02
C GLU A 31 -15.40 16.91 -9.83
N PHE A 32 -15.49 15.63 -9.42
CA PHE A 32 -14.59 15.03 -8.44
C PHE A 32 -13.13 15.17 -8.90
N PHE A 33 -12.82 14.72 -10.12
CA PHE A 33 -11.45 14.77 -10.63
C PHE A 33 -10.94 16.20 -10.86
N ARG A 34 -11.81 17.18 -11.14
CA ARG A 34 -11.43 18.59 -11.23
C ARG A 34 -10.96 19.18 -9.90
N ARG A 35 -11.43 18.64 -8.77
CA ARG A 35 -11.07 19.09 -7.41
C ARG A 35 -10.07 18.17 -6.71
N ALA A 36 -9.82 17.00 -7.27
CA ALA A 36 -8.90 16.03 -6.70
C ALA A 36 -7.46 16.56 -6.72
N GLU A 37 -6.80 16.54 -5.56
CA GLU A 37 -5.38 16.86 -5.44
C GLU A 37 -4.56 15.57 -5.48
N LEU A 38 -3.72 15.43 -6.51
CA LEU A 38 -2.77 14.32 -6.56
C LEU A 38 -1.66 14.55 -5.53
N ARG A 39 -1.71 13.80 -4.43
CA ARG A 39 -0.62 13.78 -3.45
C ARG A 39 0.34 12.65 -3.73
N VAL A 40 1.40 12.94 -4.49
CA VAL A 40 2.55 12.05 -4.58
C VAL A 40 3.54 12.43 -3.48
N PRO A 41 3.87 11.53 -2.53
CA PRO A 41 4.89 11.84 -1.54
C PRO A 41 6.23 12.05 -2.25
N VAL A 42 6.75 13.27 -2.15
CA VAL A 42 8.06 13.61 -2.71
C VAL A 42 9.13 12.87 -1.92
N LYS A 43 9.86 11.96 -2.59
CA LYS A 43 11.02 11.29 -2.01
C LYS A 43 12.23 12.19 -2.21
N GLN A 44 12.92 12.51 -1.12
CA GLN A 44 14.20 13.22 -1.19
C GLN A 44 15.34 12.20 -1.17
N ALA A 45 16.23 12.28 -2.16
CA ALA A 45 17.45 11.49 -2.16
C ALA A 45 18.41 12.08 -1.12
N VAL A 46 18.69 11.29 -0.07
CA VAL A 46 19.59 11.67 1.01
C VAL A 46 20.69 10.61 1.17
N THR A 47 21.88 11.04 1.56
CA THR A 47 22.97 10.14 1.92
C THR A 47 22.95 9.94 3.42
N ILE A 48 22.64 8.73 3.87
CA ILE A 48 22.70 8.32 5.28
C ILE A 48 23.70 7.18 5.45
N ARG A 49 24.30 7.08 6.64
CA ARG A 49 25.11 5.93 7.02
C ARG A 49 24.23 4.96 7.81
N LEU A 50 24.32 3.69 7.44
CA LEU A 50 23.66 2.57 8.13
C LEU A 50 24.74 1.56 8.51
N ASP A 51 24.52 0.84 9.59
CA ASP A 51 25.39 -0.27 9.96
C ASP A 51 25.38 -1.35 8.88
N ALA A 52 26.53 -2.01 8.72
CA ALA A 52 26.75 -2.94 7.62
C ALA A 52 25.80 -4.15 7.72
N ASP A 53 25.62 -4.70 8.91
CA ASP A 53 24.73 -5.83 9.19
C ASP A 53 23.26 -5.50 8.91
N VAL A 54 22.82 -4.29 9.28
CA VAL A 54 21.46 -3.80 8.99
C VAL A 54 21.24 -3.71 7.48
N LEU A 55 22.22 -3.16 6.75
CA LEU A 55 22.14 -3.05 5.30
C LEU A 55 22.12 -4.44 4.62
N GLU A 56 22.95 -5.37 5.07
CA GLU A 56 22.98 -6.75 4.56
C GLU A 56 21.66 -7.48 4.81
N TRP A 57 21.09 -7.35 6.02
CA TRP A 57 19.79 -7.93 6.35
C TRP A 57 18.67 -7.44 5.41
N PHE A 58 18.63 -6.14 5.12
CA PHE A 58 17.66 -5.57 4.19
C PHE A 58 17.89 -6.00 2.74
N LYS A 59 19.16 -6.10 2.30
CA LYS A 59 19.50 -6.61 0.97
C LYS A 59 19.11 -8.09 0.80
N GLY A 60 19.24 -8.89 1.84
CA GLY A 60 18.85 -10.31 1.86
C GLY A 60 17.35 -10.55 1.59
N GLN A 61 16.50 -9.55 1.78
CA GLN A 61 15.05 -9.60 1.49
C GLN A 61 14.71 -9.34 0.02
N GLY A 62 15.72 -9.19 -0.83
CA GLY A 62 15.58 -9.03 -2.27
C GLY A 62 15.40 -7.58 -2.72
N THR A 63 14.95 -7.42 -3.96
CA THR A 63 14.80 -6.12 -4.62
C THR A 63 13.87 -5.19 -3.83
N GLY A 64 14.19 -3.89 -3.82
CA GLY A 64 13.38 -2.89 -3.12
C GLY A 64 13.74 -2.68 -1.64
N TYR A 65 14.91 -3.13 -1.20
CA TYR A 65 15.38 -2.94 0.19
C TYR A 65 15.34 -1.46 0.66
N GLN A 66 15.64 -0.49 -0.22
CA GLN A 66 15.52 0.94 0.10
C GLN A 66 14.07 1.36 0.39
N THR A 67 13.10 0.82 -0.35
CA THR A 67 11.67 1.06 -0.12
C THR A 67 11.25 0.51 1.24
N ARG A 68 11.73 -0.67 1.62
CA ARG A 68 11.47 -1.28 2.94
C ARG A 68 12.05 -0.45 4.08
N ILE A 69 13.29 0.02 3.94
CA ILE A 69 13.91 0.95 4.90
C ILE A 69 13.02 2.20 5.08
N ASN A 70 12.61 2.82 3.98
CA ASN A 70 11.76 4.01 4.02
C ASN A 70 10.38 3.74 4.66
N GLN A 71 9.79 2.56 4.43
CA GLN A 71 8.54 2.15 5.07
C GLN A 71 8.70 1.97 6.58
N LEU A 72 9.78 1.34 7.03
CA LEU A 72 10.07 1.17 8.46
C LEU A 72 10.21 2.53 9.15
N LEU A 73 10.99 3.45 8.56
CA LEU A 73 11.17 4.81 9.08
C LEU A 73 9.84 5.56 9.16
N ARG A 74 8.97 5.41 8.17
CA ARG A 74 7.63 6.01 8.16
C ARG A 74 6.74 5.45 9.27
N GLN A 75 6.73 4.14 9.47
CA GLN A 75 5.97 3.50 10.55
C GLN A 75 6.46 3.96 11.92
N TYR A 76 7.77 4.02 12.11
CA TYR A 76 8.37 4.53 13.34
C TYR A 76 7.96 5.99 13.61
N MET A 77 8.06 6.85 12.59
CA MET A 77 7.61 8.25 12.68
C MET A 77 6.14 8.36 13.08
N GLN A 78 5.25 7.59 12.45
CA GLN A 78 3.81 7.60 12.75
C GLN A 78 3.51 7.10 14.17
N ALA A 79 4.22 6.08 14.65
CA ALA A 79 4.04 5.55 15.99
C ALA A 79 4.52 6.51 17.10
N HIS A 80 5.43 7.44 16.77
CA HIS A 80 6.00 8.41 17.72
C HIS A 80 5.51 9.84 17.49
N GLN A 81 4.68 10.08 16.46
CA GLN A 81 3.91 11.29 16.30
C GLN A 81 2.58 11.13 17.05
N GLY A 82 2.65 11.31 18.36
CA GLY A 82 1.52 11.49 19.27
C GLY A 82 1.76 12.69 20.16
#